data_AF-A0A2P8HEH5-F1
#
_entry.id   AF-A0A2P8HEH5-F1
#
_cell.length_a   1.000
_cell.length_b   1.000
_cell.length_c   1.000
_cell.angle_alpha   90.00
_cell.angle_beta   90.00
_cell.angle_gamma   90.00
#
_symmetry.space_group_name_H-M   'P 1'
#
loop_
_entity.id
_entity.type
_entity.pdbx_description
1 polymer ?
#
loop_
_entity_poly.entity_id
_entity_poly.type
_entity_poly.pdbx_seq_one_letter_code
_entity_poly.pdbx_strand_id
1 'polypeptide(L)'
;MKKNFLLLTIAILLVGCVTSKQSILPKTLEHEINVESNGYQPLDPLPVYEVVLNAAGDTIGKGPKIGQIPKVENIKIMATLPDETMRLAIGQVNKTGSISFGATSIGYKDSNYIIVLDYIKFDTKSLTALIKQDDTGNITDFKSITTNKPDTLQMPFRIIPVYVGVGLRFTATIHVLDGNVNLSNLFGLGLAAESNKINGTLVIQTLGISGQNISTLIPMPSQLNTTTIQNAIMALAAIKAKIYEADAEIHPRIIGFYNNFGGGQKTINRLISSVLSGSVTHVVRM
;
A
#
# COMPACT_ATOMS: atom_id res chain seq x y z
N MET A 1 -17.95 -68.28 -18.02
CA MET A 1 -18.09 -67.52 -16.76
C MET A 1 -16.75 -67.23 -16.02
N LYS A 2 -15.57 -67.40 -16.64
CA LYS A 2 -14.26 -67.14 -15.99
C LYS A 2 -13.58 -65.81 -16.36
N LYS A 3 -14.08 -65.10 -17.40
CA LYS A 3 -13.46 -63.84 -17.89
C LYS A 3 -13.88 -62.60 -17.11
N ASN A 4 -15.05 -62.62 -16.44
CA ASN A 4 -15.56 -61.48 -15.68
C ASN A 4 -15.02 -61.41 -14.25
N PHE A 5 -14.42 -62.49 -13.75
CA PHE A 5 -13.82 -62.51 -12.40
C PHE A 5 -12.44 -61.82 -12.38
N LEU A 6 -11.72 -61.82 -13.50
CA LEU A 6 -10.41 -61.18 -13.65
C LEU A 6 -10.51 -59.64 -13.74
N LEU A 7 -11.62 -59.12 -14.26
CA LEU A 7 -11.86 -57.67 -14.36
C LEU A 7 -12.23 -57.04 -13.01
N LEU A 8 -12.85 -57.80 -12.09
CA LEU A 8 -13.21 -57.31 -10.77
C LEU A 8 -12.00 -57.27 -9.80
N THR A 9 -10.99 -58.11 -10.04
CA THR A 9 -9.77 -58.14 -9.21
C THR A 9 -8.79 -57.01 -9.54
N ILE A 10 -8.80 -56.48 -10.78
CA ILE A 10 -7.95 -55.35 -11.19
C ILE A 10 -8.49 -54.00 -10.66
N ALA A 11 -9.80 -53.87 -10.46
CA ALA A 11 -10.40 -52.64 -9.91
C ALA A 11 -10.09 -52.40 -8.42
N ILE A 12 -9.78 -53.46 -7.66
CA ILE A 12 -9.54 -53.38 -6.20
C ILE A 12 -8.06 -53.04 -5.88
N LEU A 13 -7.14 -53.23 -6.83
CA LEU A 13 -5.70 -52.96 -6.65
C LEU A 13 -5.28 -51.50 -6.94
N LEU A 14 -6.20 -50.62 -7.33
CA LEU A 14 -5.93 -49.19 -7.55
C LEU A 14 -6.25 -48.30 -6.33
N VAL A 15 -6.63 -48.87 -5.19
CA VAL A 15 -6.77 -48.13 -3.92
C VAL A 15 -5.42 -48.14 -3.19
N GLY A 16 -4.44 -47.48 -3.81
CA GLY A 16 -3.09 -47.32 -3.30
C GLY A 16 -2.80 -45.89 -2.85
N CYS A 17 -2.91 -45.67 -1.54
CA CYS A 17 -2.19 -44.69 -0.71
C CYS A 17 -2.36 -43.17 -0.98
N VAL A 18 -3.07 -42.49 -0.07
CA VAL A 18 -2.63 -41.15 0.39
C VAL A 18 -3.05 -40.94 1.85
N THR A 19 -2.38 -41.65 2.77
CA THR A 19 -2.31 -41.22 4.16
C THR A 19 -1.04 -40.38 4.31
N SER A 20 -1.05 -39.15 3.76
CA SER A 20 -0.03 -38.18 4.13
C SER A 20 -0.28 -37.85 5.59
N LYS A 21 0.56 -38.37 6.49
CA LYS A 21 0.75 -37.74 7.80
C LYS A 21 1.16 -36.31 7.50
N GLN A 22 0.22 -35.40 7.69
CA GLN A 22 0.45 -33.98 7.62
C GLN A 22 1.51 -33.69 8.68
N SER A 23 2.74 -33.44 8.22
CA SER A 23 3.80 -32.90 9.06
C SER A 23 3.22 -31.67 9.72
N ILE A 24 2.98 -31.76 11.03
CA ILE A 24 2.69 -30.60 11.86
C ILE A 24 4.02 -29.84 11.89
N LEU A 25 4.24 -29.02 10.87
CA LEU A 25 5.21 -27.95 10.94
C LEU A 25 4.88 -27.18 12.23
N PRO A 26 5.87 -26.87 13.09
CA PRO A 26 5.61 -26.04 14.24
C PRO A 26 4.93 -24.76 13.73
N LYS A 27 3.72 -24.48 14.21
CA LYS A 27 3.02 -23.22 13.93
C LYS A 27 3.98 -22.10 14.32
N THR A 28 4.60 -21.47 13.32
CA THR A 28 5.21 -20.17 13.51
C THR A 28 4.07 -19.22 13.87
N LEU A 29 4.37 -18.20 14.69
CA LEU A 29 3.43 -17.20 15.23
C LEU A 29 2.61 -16.41 14.17
N GLU A 30 2.68 -16.78 12.90
CA GLU A 30 1.98 -16.17 11.78
C GLU A 30 0.60 -16.80 11.48
N HIS A 31 0.23 -17.89 12.17
CA HIS A 31 -1.00 -18.62 11.88
C HIS A 31 -2.03 -18.52 13.01
N GLU A 32 -2.69 -17.36 13.16
CA GLU A 32 -4.04 -17.15 13.72
C GLU A 32 -4.43 -15.66 13.89
N ILE A 33 -4.06 -14.79 12.93
CA ILE A 33 -4.70 -13.47 12.80
C ILE A 33 -5.53 -13.52 11.52
N ASN A 34 -6.84 -13.32 11.64
CA ASN A 34 -7.80 -13.19 10.55
C ASN A 34 -7.16 -12.48 9.33
N VAL A 35 -7.07 -13.18 8.20
CA VAL A 35 -6.27 -12.84 7.00
C VAL A 35 -6.85 -11.65 6.20
N GLU A 36 -7.76 -10.87 6.79
CA GLU A 36 -8.56 -9.90 6.04
C GLU A 36 -7.82 -8.62 5.62
N SER A 37 -6.59 -8.34 6.08
CA SER A 37 -5.94 -7.06 5.70
C SER A 37 -4.42 -6.97 5.84
N ASN A 38 -3.67 -8.08 5.82
CA ASN A 38 -2.21 -8.00 5.87
C ASN A 38 -1.66 -7.52 4.51
N GLY A 39 -0.86 -6.46 4.52
CA GLY A 39 -0.25 -5.95 3.28
C GLY A 39 -0.13 -4.44 3.21
N TYR A 40 0.17 -3.95 2.00
CA TYR A 40 0.29 -2.53 1.72
C TYR A 40 -1.06 -1.82 1.80
N GLN A 41 -1.11 -0.76 2.60
CA GLN A 41 -2.26 0.11 2.75
C GLN A 41 -1.90 1.50 2.22
N PRO A 42 -2.48 1.93 1.08
CA PRO A 42 -2.25 3.26 0.55
C PRO A 42 -2.89 4.30 1.48
N LEU A 43 -2.20 5.41 1.67
CA LEU A 43 -2.71 6.57 2.40
C LEU A 43 -2.69 7.81 1.53
N ASP A 44 -3.65 8.70 1.73
CA ASP A 44 -3.51 10.05 1.21
C ASP A 44 -2.23 10.68 1.79
N PRO A 45 -1.42 11.38 0.98
CA PRO A 45 -0.09 11.82 1.41
C PRO A 45 -0.10 12.70 2.66
N LEU A 46 0.37 12.15 3.78
CA LEU A 46 0.44 12.88 5.05
C LEU A 46 1.79 13.63 5.17
N PRO A 47 1.81 14.83 5.77
CA PRO A 47 3.05 15.58 5.95
C PRO A 47 4.01 14.85 6.89
N VAL A 48 5.31 15.07 6.67
CA VAL A 48 6.38 14.67 7.60
C VAL A 48 7.17 15.91 8.02
N TYR A 49 7.78 15.84 9.19
CA TYR A 49 8.69 16.87 9.65
C TYR A 49 10.08 16.61 9.09
N GLU A 50 10.54 17.46 8.19
CA GLU A 50 11.88 17.37 7.62
C GLU A 50 12.90 17.95 8.61
N VAL A 51 13.92 17.15 8.94
CA VAL A 51 15.05 17.56 9.77
C VAL A 51 16.32 17.47 8.94
N VAL A 52 16.95 18.60 8.70
CA VAL A 52 18.20 18.69 7.94
C VAL A 52 19.39 18.63 8.91
N LEU A 53 20.33 17.72 8.69
CA LEU A 53 21.55 17.56 9.48
C LEU A 53 22.79 17.92 8.65
N ASN A 54 23.79 18.54 9.27
CA ASN A 54 25.11 18.74 8.65
C ASN A 54 25.95 17.44 8.69
N ALA A 55 27.13 17.46 8.08
CA ALA A 55 28.08 16.35 8.09
C ALA A 55 28.51 15.91 9.50
N ALA A 56 28.46 16.81 10.49
CA ALA A 56 28.75 16.52 11.90
C ALA A 56 27.54 15.94 12.66
N GLY A 57 26.36 15.85 12.04
CA GLY A 57 25.13 15.36 12.64
C GLY A 57 24.32 16.41 13.40
N ASP A 58 24.73 17.69 13.40
CA ASP A 58 23.97 18.78 14.00
C ASP A 58 22.80 19.19 13.11
N THR A 59 21.66 19.49 13.73
CA THR A 59 20.51 20.05 13.02
C THR A 59 20.84 21.44 12.48
N ILE A 60 20.74 21.59 11.16
CA ILE A 60 20.84 22.88 10.47
C ILE A 60 19.47 23.54 10.57
N GLY A 61 19.40 24.74 11.16
CA GLY A 61 18.14 25.48 11.30
C GLY A 61 17.31 25.11 12.53
N LYS A 62 17.90 25.14 13.73
CA LYS A 62 17.14 24.99 14.99
C LYS A 62 16.04 26.06 15.10
N GLY A 63 14.78 25.66 14.95
CA GLY A 63 13.62 26.38 15.44
C GLY A 63 12.47 26.53 14.43
N PRO A 64 11.23 26.79 14.91
CA PRO A 64 10.04 27.00 14.10
C PRO A 64 10.06 28.40 13.45
N LYS A 65 11.13 28.76 12.75
CA LYS A 65 11.09 29.90 11.83
C LYS A 65 10.57 29.40 10.51
N ILE A 66 9.24 29.37 10.40
CA ILE A 66 8.51 29.22 9.15
C ILE A 66 9.16 30.16 8.12
N GLY A 67 9.85 29.62 7.12
CA GLY A 67 10.40 30.38 6.00
C GLY A 67 11.92 30.32 5.74
N GLN A 68 12.73 29.58 6.52
CA GLN A 68 14.16 29.41 6.23
C GLN A 68 14.64 27.95 6.35
N ILE A 69 13.87 26.99 5.81
CA ILE A 69 14.43 25.67 5.53
C ILE A 69 15.40 25.89 4.35
N PRO A 70 16.71 25.63 4.48
CA PRO A 70 17.62 25.76 3.34
C PRO A 70 17.09 24.87 2.21
N LYS A 71 16.91 25.45 1.01
CA LYS A 71 16.46 24.70 -0.17
C LYS A 71 17.45 23.57 -0.40
N VAL A 72 17.07 22.36 -0.01
CA VAL A 72 17.88 21.17 -0.21
C VAL A 72 17.74 20.77 -1.68
N GLU A 73 18.86 20.49 -2.34
CA GLU A 73 18.83 20.00 -3.71
C GLU A 73 18.08 18.66 -3.77
N ASN A 74 17.24 18.49 -4.79
CA ASN A 74 16.44 17.27 -4.99
C ASN A 74 17.31 16.01 -4.93
N ILE A 75 18.53 16.04 -5.46
CA ILE A 75 19.44 14.89 -5.42
C ILE A 75 19.75 14.43 -3.99
N LYS A 76 19.88 15.35 -3.02
CA LYS A 76 20.15 15.03 -1.62
C LYS A 76 18.92 14.44 -0.94
N ILE A 77 17.73 14.98 -1.23
CA ILE A 77 16.47 14.40 -0.73
C ILE A 77 16.26 13.01 -1.33
N MET A 78 16.46 12.84 -2.64
CA MET A 78 16.27 11.56 -3.32
C MET A 78 17.29 10.50 -2.87
N ALA A 79 18.47 10.91 -2.40
CA ALA A 79 19.47 10.01 -1.80
C ALA A 79 19.04 9.46 -0.42
N THR A 80 18.11 10.09 0.29
CA THR A 80 17.58 9.59 1.57
C THR A 80 16.44 8.59 1.40
N LEU A 81 16.01 8.34 0.16
CA LEU A 81 14.94 7.42 -0.22
C LEU A 81 15.54 6.23 -0.99
N PRO A 82 16.20 5.29 -0.30
CA PRO A 82 17.02 4.27 -0.96
C PRO A 82 16.19 3.26 -1.76
N ASP A 83 14.95 3.02 -1.35
CA ASP A 83 14.10 1.99 -1.94
C ASP A 83 13.23 2.55 -3.05
N GLU A 84 12.97 1.73 -4.08
CA GLU A 84 12.08 2.06 -5.18
C GLU A 84 11.26 0.82 -5.54
N THR A 85 9.94 0.96 -5.64
CA THR A 85 9.08 -0.18 -5.98
C THR A 85 7.73 0.23 -6.57
N MET A 86 7.00 -0.76 -7.07
CA MET A 86 5.58 -0.64 -7.38
C MET A 86 4.76 -1.46 -6.40
N ARG A 87 3.70 -0.87 -5.82
CA ARG A 87 2.80 -1.56 -4.89
C ARG A 87 1.37 -1.52 -5.38
N LEU A 88 0.71 -2.67 -5.38
CA LEU A 88 -0.70 -2.82 -5.70
C LEU A 88 -1.50 -3.00 -4.42
N ALA A 89 -2.59 -2.25 -4.29
CA ALA A 89 -3.61 -2.46 -3.26
C ALA A 89 -4.99 -2.52 -3.92
N ILE A 90 -5.78 -3.55 -3.56
CA ILE A 90 -7.14 -3.73 -4.06
C ILE A 90 -8.08 -3.58 -2.88
N GLY A 91 -8.91 -2.54 -2.94
CA GLY A 91 -9.96 -2.23 -1.98
C GLY A 91 -11.32 -2.60 -2.55
N GLN A 92 -12.13 -3.37 -1.82
CA GLN A 92 -13.53 -3.58 -2.17
C GLN A 92 -14.39 -2.58 -1.38
N VAL A 93 -15.31 -1.91 -2.08
CA VAL A 93 -16.29 -1.01 -1.46
C VAL A 93 -17.49 -1.85 -1.02
N ASN A 94 -17.77 -1.86 0.27
CA ASN A 94 -18.92 -2.59 0.80
C ASN A 94 -20.22 -1.77 0.68
N LYS A 95 -21.35 -2.39 1.04
CA LYS A 95 -22.69 -1.76 0.97
C LYS A 95 -22.83 -0.51 1.85
N THR A 96 -21.94 -0.30 2.81
CA THR A 96 -21.92 0.90 3.67
C THR A 96 -20.98 1.99 3.15
N GLY A 97 -20.38 1.82 1.97
CA GLY A 97 -19.44 2.77 1.35
C GLY A 97 -18.03 2.76 1.95
N SER A 98 -17.74 1.87 2.90
CA SER A 98 -16.37 1.72 3.43
C SER A 98 -15.55 0.77 2.56
N ILE A 99 -14.26 1.06 2.45
CA ILE A 99 -13.31 0.31 1.64
C ILE A 99 -12.63 -0.72 2.55
N SER A 100 -12.43 -1.94 2.07
CA SER A 100 -11.57 -2.93 2.73
C SER A 100 -10.48 -3.37 1.77
N PHE A 101 -9.22 -3.16 2.16
CA PHE A 101 -8.04 -3.50 1.36
C PHE A 101 -7.46 -4.86 1.78
N GLY A 102 -7.00 -5.63 0.80
CA GLY A 102 -6.66 -7.05 1.00
C GLY A 102 -7.70 -8.00 0.40
N ALA A 103 -8.63 -7.45 -0.38
CA ALA A 103 -9.60 -8.23 -1.13
C ALA A 103 -8.90 -9.14 -2.17
N THR A 104 -9.58 -10.22 -2.54
CA THR A 104 -9.15 -11.13 -3.60
C THR A 104 -8.87 -10.38 -4.91
N SER A 105 -7.91 -10.88 -5.69
CA SER A 105 -7.58 -10.37 -7.03
C SER A 105 -8.68 -10.61 -8.08
N ILE A 106 -9.79 -11.23 -7.68
CA ILE A 106 -10.94 -11.55 -8.53
C ILE A 106 -12.10 -10.62 -8.16
N GLY A 107 -12.50 -9.79 -9.12
CA GLY A 107 -13.70 -8.97 -9.03
C GLY A 107 -14.96 -9.75 -9.41
N TYR A 108 -16.02 -9.57 -8.63
CA TYR A 108 -17.33 -10.21 -8.87
C TYR A 108 -18.36 -9.21 -9.39
N LYS A 109 -19.33 -9.71 -10.15
CA LYS A 109 -20.46 -8.94 -10.67
C LYS A 109 -21.15 -8.09 -9.59
N ASP A 110 -21.59 -6.89 -9.99
CA ASP A 110 -22.29 -5.90 -9.18
C ASP A 110 -21.52 -5.47 -7.92
N SER A 111 -20.18 -5.54 -7.98
CA SER A 111 -19.28 -5.09 -6.92
C SER A 111 -18.44 -3.90 -7.36
N ASN A 112 -18.13 -3.04 -6.39
CA ASN A 112 -17.32 -1.85 -6.58
C ASN A 112 -15.93 -2.05 -5.96
N TYR A 113 -14.90 -1.65 -6.70
CA TYR A 113 -13.51 -1.78 -6.31
C TYR A 113 -12.74 -0.47 -6.53
N ILE A 114 -11.75 -0.26 -5.68
CA ILE A 114 -10.75 0.78 -5.82
C ILE A 114 -9.40 0.08 -5.90
N ILE A 115 -8.76 0.21 -7.06
CA ILE A 115 -7.43 -0.35 -7.29
C ILE A 115 -6.44 0.79 -7.26
N VAL A 116 -5.46 0.66 -6.36
CA VAL A 116 -4.38 1.62 -6.19
C VAL A 116 -3.08 0.96 -6.63
N LEU A 117 -2.41 1.56 -7.60
CA LEU A 117 -1.06 1.17 -7.99
C LEU A 117 -0.12 2.35 -7.75
N ASP A 118 0.80 2.17 -6.82
CA ASP A 118 1.75 3.18 -6.41
C ASP A 118 3.12 2.85 -6.95
N TYR A 119 3.69 3.75 -7.75
CA TYR A 119 5.12 3.77 -8.05
C TYR A 119 5.79 4.74 -7.10
N ILE A 120 6.65 4.24 -6.21
CA ILE A 120 7.16 5.00 -5.06
C ILE A 120 8.65 4.83 -4.90
N LYS A 121 9.33 5.92 -4.56
CA LYS A 121 10.68 5.95 -4.03
C LYS A 121 10.59 6.39 -2.58
N PHE A 122 11.09 5.58 -1.65
CA PHE A 122 10.77 5.73 -0.24
C PHE A 122 11.89 5.24 0.67
N ASP A 123 11.73 5.59 1.94
CA ASP A 123 12.41 4.99 3.08
C ASP A 123 11.36 4.42 4.04
N THR A 124 11.68 3.30 4.67
CA THR A 124 10.77 2.65 5.63
C THR A 124 11.07 3.14 7.03
N LYS A 125 10.11 3.80 7.67
CA LYS A 125 10.22 4.23 9.07
C LYS A 125 9.38 3.33 9.98
N SER A 126 9.88 3.09 11.18
CA SER A 126 9.16 2.37 12.22
C SER A 126 8.28 3.34 13.02
N LEU A 127 6.97 3.19 12.91
CA LEU A 127 6.02 3.89 13.76
C LEU A 127 5.65 3.00 14.95
N THR A 128 6.04 3.41 16.15
CA THR A 128 5.61 2.71 17.36
C THR A 128 4.24 3.24 17.80
N ALA A 129 3.29 2.33 17.99
CA ALA A 129 1.95 2.63 18.46
C ALA A 129 1.62 1.79 19.69
N LEU A 130 1.06 2.43 20.71
CA LEU A 130 0.35 1.75 21.78
C LEU A 130 -0.99 1.29 21.25
N ILE A 131 -1.31 0.02 21.50
CA ILE A 131 -2.60 -0.56 21.13
C ILE A 131 -3.38 -0.91 22.39
N LYS A 132 -4.67 -0.61 22.42
CA LYS A 132 -5.59 -1.23 23.38
C LYS A 132 -6.36 -2.30 22.65
N GLN A 133 -6.48 -3.46 23.27
CA GLN A 133 -7.30 -4.55 22.77
C GLN A 133 -8.47 -4.78 23.74
N ASP A 134 -9.61 -5.22 23.21
CA ASP A 134 -10.64 -5.80 24.05
C ASP A 134 -10.33 -7.27 24.38
N ASP A 135 -11.18 -7.88 25.20
CA ASP A 135 -11.05 -9.27 25.65
C ASP A 135 -11.11 -10.29 24.49
N THR A 136 -11.55 -9.85 23.30
CA THR A 136 -11.61 -10.66 22.07
C THR A 136 -10.38 -10.46 21.17
N GLY A 137 -9.40 -9.67 21.61
CA GLY A 137 -8.18 -9.38 20.87
C GLY A 137 -8.33 -8.30 19.78
N ASN A 138 -9.51 -7.71 19.63
CA ASN A 138 -9.75 -6.65 18.65
C ASN A 138 -9.15 -5.33 19.14
N ILE A 139 -8.49 -4.62 18.23
CA ILE A 139 -7.85 -3.34 18.58
C ILE A 139 -8.92 -2.24 18.69
N THR A 140 -9.07 -1.71 19.90
CA THR A 140 -10.07 -0.69 20.25
C THR A 140 -9.52 0.73 20.20
N ASP A 141 -8.22 0.91 20.39
CA ASP A 141 -7.57 2.23 20.46
C ASP A 141 -6.14 2.18 19.91
N PHE A 142 -5.70 3.28 19.28
CA PHE A 142 -4.33 3.48 18.78
C PHE A 142 -3.79 4.82 19.24
N LYS A 143 -2.59 4.80 19.81
CA LYS A 143 -1.85 6.03 20.11
C LYS A 143 -0.41 5.91 19.66
N SER A 144 -0.05 6.70 18.65
CA SER A 144 1.33 6.86 18.20
C SER A 144 2.14 7.49 19.33
N ILE A 145 3.34 6.97 19.52
CA ILE A 145 4.30 7.45 20.51
C ILE A 145 5.61 7.81 19.82
N THR A 146 6.10 9.02 20.08
CA THR A 146 7.38 9.53 19.56
C THR A 146 8.52 9.38 20.58
N THR A 147 8.33 8.53 21.61
CA THR A 147 9.24 8.44 22.75
C THR A 147 10.49 7.62 22.44
N ASN A 148 11.67 8.21 22.69
CA ASN A 148 12.99 7.57 22.61
C ASN A 148 13.30 6.60 23.77
N LYS A 149 12.30 6.24 24.59
CA LYS A 149 12.44 5.40 25.80
C LYS A 149 11.30 4.37 25.89
N PRO A 150 11.35 3.29 25.10
CA PRO A 150 10.33 2.24 25.12
C PRO A 150 10.20 1.54 26.49
N ASP A 151 11.23 1.63 27.34
CA ASP A 151 11.35 0.86 28.60
C ASP A 151 10.39 1.28 29.73
N THR A 152 9.64 2.38 29.58
CA THR A 152 8.69 2.87 30.61
C THR A 152 7.22 2.68 30.24
N LEU A 153 6.94 2.08 29.09
CA LEU A 153 5.58 1.92 28.59
C LEU A 153 5.04 0.52 28.95
N GLN A 154 3.99 0.48 29.76
CA GLN A 154 3.24 -0.76 30.00
C GLN A 154 2.57 -1.20 28.68
N MET A 155 3.01 -2.38 28.21
CA MET A 155 2.64 -3.07 26.97
C MET A 155 1.14 -3.43 26.93
N PRO A 156 0.51 -3.55 25.73
CA PRO A 156 1.11 -3.88 24.44
C PRO A 156 1.37 -2.71 23.47
N PHE A 157 2.54 -2.73 22.83
CA PHE A 157 2.84 -1.89 21.67
C PHE A 157 2.97 -2.71 20.37
N ARG A 158 2.89 -2.02 19.23
CA ARG A 158 3.16 -2.55 17.90
C ARG A 158 4.08 -1.61 17.14
N ILE A 159 4.93 -2.20 16.30
CA ILE A 159 5.76 -1.47 15.34
C ILE A 159 5.08 -1.61 13.99
N ILE A 160 4.74 -0.48 13.39
CA ILE A 160 4.05 -0.40 12.12
C ILE A 160 5.02 0.21 11.11
N PRO A 161 5.42 -0.52 10.05
CA PRO A 161 6.23 0.04 8.99
C PRO A 161 5.44 1.09 8.20
N VAL A 162 5.90 2.33 8.20
CA VAL A 162 5.34 3.42 7.39
C VAL A 162 6.30 3.77 6.28
N TYR A 163 5.76 3.98 5.08
CA TYR A 163 6.54 4.33 3.90
C TYR A 163 6.54 5.85 3.77
N VAL A 164 7.73 6.45 3.90
CA VAL A 164 7.94 7.89 3.76
C VAL A 164 8.70 8.13 2.46
N GLY A 165 8.10 8.86 1.53
CA GLY A 165 8.72 9.04 0.22
C GLY A 165 7.92 9.88 -0.74
N VAL A 166 8.27 9.75 -2.01
CA VAL A 166 7.61 10.43 -3.13
C VAL A 166 7.27 9.44 -4.23
N GLY A 167 6.35 9.80 -5.11
CA GLY A 167 5.94 8.91 -6.18
C GLY A 167 4.70 9.35 -6.93
N LEU A 168 4.06 8.37 -7.54
CA LEU A 168 2.84 8.51 -8.34
C LEU A 168 1.86 7.42 -7.96
N ARG A 169 0.59 7.80 -7.89
CA ARG A 169 -0.54 6.91 -7.59
C ARG A 169 -1.48 6.86 -8.78
N PHE A 170 -1.72 5.66 -9.28
CA PHE A 170 -2.86 5.37 -10.13
C PHE A 170 -4.01 4.88 -9.26
N THR A 171 -5.18 5.48 -9.44
CA THR A 171 -6.42 5.02 -8.78
C THR A 171 -7.45 4.71 -9.84
N ALA A 172 -7.82 3.43 -9.94
CA ALA A 172 -8.93 2.99 -10.78
C ALA A 172 -10.15 2.70 -9.90
N THR A 173 -11.24 3.44 -10.11
CA THR A 173 -12.54 3.16 -9.48
C THR A 173 -13.37 2.33 -10.45
N ILE A 174 -13.74 1.13 -10.06
CA ILE A 174 -14.30 0.11 -10.95
C ILE A 174 -15.64 -0.39 -10.41
N HIS A 175 -16.62 -0.48 -11.31
CA HIS A 175 -17.85 -1.23 -11.13
C HIS A 175 -17.84 -2.44 -12.07
N VAL A 176 -17.91 -3.65 -11.52
CA VAL A 176 -17.97 -4.89 -12.33
C VAL A 176 -19.39 -5.11 -12.80
N LEU A 177 -19.60 -5.07 -14.12
CA LEU A 177 -20.89 -5.25 -14.76
C LEU A 177 -21.21 -6.72 -15.01
N ASP A 178 -20.18 -7.51 -15.36
CA ASP A 178 -20.40 -8.91 -15.71
C ASP A 178 -19.18 -9.80 -15.52
N GLY A 179 -19.46 -11.06 -15.17
CA GLY A 179 -18.46 -12.12 -14.99
C GLY A 179 -17.47 -11.90 -13.84
N ASN A 180 -16.38 -12.66 -13.89
CA ASN A 180 -15.23 -12.50 -13.01
C ASN A 180 -14.13 -11.72 -13.74
N VAL A 181 -13.59 -10.70 -13.07
CA VAL A 181 -12.58 -9.82 -13.66
C VAL A 181 -11.29 -9.92 -12.85
N ASN A 182 -10.16 -10.05 -13.53
CA ASN A 182 -8.86 -10.02 -12.87
C ASN A 182 -8.47 -8.58 -12.55
N LEU A 183 -8.38 -8.26 -11.27
CA LEU A 183 -8.05 -6.94 -10.73
C LEU A 183 -6.54 -6.76 -10.46
N SER A 184 -5.72 -7.78 -10.70
CA SER A 184 -4.30 -7.76 -10.33
C SER A 184 -3.39 -7.01 -11.30
N ASN A 185 -3.87 -6.65 -12.49
CA ASN A 185 -3.04 -6.07 -13.53
C ASN A 185 -3.79 -5.03 -14.36
N LEU A 186 -3.14 -3.90 -14.66
CA LEU A 186 -3.77 -2.77 -15.35
C LEU A 186 -4.24 -3.14 -16.76
N PHE A 187 -3.46 -3.88 -17.55
CA PHE A 187 -3.84 -4.23 -18.92
C PHE A 187 -5.13 -5.08 -18.98
N GLY A 188 -5.28 -6.02 -18.06
CA GLY A 188 -6.48 -6.84 -17.91
C GLY A 188 -7.71 -6.02 -17.54
N LEU A 189 -7.53 -4.95 -16.76
CA LEU A 189 -8.60 -3.98 -16.51
C LEU A 189 -9.00 -3.25 -17.79
N GLY A 190 -8.03 -2.83 -18.61
CA GLY A 190 -8.30 -2.20 -19.91
C GLY A 190 -9.11 -3.11 -20.84
N LEU A 191 -8.70 -4.36 -21.00
CA LEU A 191 -9.41 -5.36 -21.81
C LEU A 191 -10.82 -5.67 -21.27
N ALA A 192 -10.96 -5.75 -19.95
CA ALA A 192 -12.25 -5.94 -19.31
C ALA A 192 -13.19 -4.76 -19.55
N ALA A 193 -12.66 -3.53 -19.57
CA ALA A 193 -13.45 -2.33 -19.88
C ALA A 193 -13.89 -2.30 -21.34
N GLU A 194 -13.00 -2.62 -22.29
CA GLU A 194 -13.34 -2.73 -23.72
C GLU A 194 -14.40 -3.80 -24.00
N SER A 195 -14.38 -4.89 -23.23
CA SER A 195 -15.35 -5.98 -23.33
C SER A 195 -16.65 -5.70 -22.58
N ASN A 196 -16.89 -4.47 -22.09
CA ASN A 196 -18.03 -4.08 -21.27
C ASN A 196 -18.24 -4.91 -19.99
N LYS A 197 -17.18 -5.56 -19.47
CA LYS A 197 -17.23 -6.32 -18.21
C LYS A 197 -17.09 -5.43 -16.98
N ILE A 198 -16.44 -4.28 -17.15
CA ILE A 198 -16.31 -3.26 -16.11
C ILE A 198 -16.59 -1.87 -16.69
N ASN A 199 -17.05 -0.97 -15.82
CA ASN A 199 -17.02 0.46 -16.06
C ASN A 199 -16.19 1.12 -14.96
N GLY A 200 -15.49 2.21 -15.27
CA GLY A 200 -14.67 2.88 -14.28
C GLY A 200 -13.93 4.10 -14.81
N THR A 201 -13.20 4.74 -13.91
CA THR A 201 -12.35 5.88 -14.21
C THR A 201 -10.95 5.64 -13.67
N LEU A 202 -9.95 6.19 -14.35
CA LEU A 202 -8.56 6.20 -13.91
C LEU A 202 -8.13 7.62 -13.56
N VAL A 203 -7.51 7.78 -12.40
CA VAL A 203 -6.92 9.04 -11.93
C VAL A 203 -5.45 8.83 -11.65
N ILE A 204 -4.63 9.84 -11.97
CA ILE A 204 -3.22 9.90 -11.58
C ILE A 204 -3.05 11.03 -10.58
N GLN A 205 -2.28 10.76 -9.53
CA GLN A 205 -1.94 11.72 -8.50
C GLN A 205 -0.43 11.66 -8.22
N THR A 206 0.21 12.82 -8.07
CA THR A 206 1.57 12.90 -7.54
C THR A 206 1.56 12.77 -6.01
N LEU A 207 2.53 12.05 -5.47
CA LEU A 207 2.72 11.86 -4.04
C LEU A 207 3.98 12.61 -3.64
N GLY A 208 3.85 13.80 -3.07
CA GLY A 208 5.01 14.58 -2.63
C GLY A 208 5.89 15.13 -3.76
N ILE A 209 5.37 15.22 -4.99
CA ILE A 209 6.05 15.78 -6.16
C ILE A 209 5.20 16.92 -6.72
N SER A 210 5.80 18.09 -6.89
CA SER A 210 5.23 19.25 -7.58
C SER A 210 6.25 19.87 -8.54
N GLY A 211 5.83 20.89 -9.30
CA GLY A 211 6.68 21.58 -10.27
C GLY A 211 5.93 21.86 -11.56
N GLN A 212 6.26 22.97 -12.23
CA GLN A 212 5.54 23.43 -13.42
C GLN A 212 5.56 22.39 -14.54
N ASN A 213 6.72 21.77 -14.81
CA ASN A 213 6.86 20.76 -15.85
C ASN A 213 6.34 19.37 -15.43
N ILE A 214 6.05 19.15 -14.15
CA ILE A 214 5.42 17.92 -13.66
C ILE A 214 3.91 18.02 -13.80
N SER A 215 3.32 19.13 -13.38
CA SER A 215 1.86 19.34 -13.38
C SER A 215 1.26 19.21 -14.77
N THR A 216 1.97 19.63 -15.83
CA THR A 216 1.51 19.51 -17.22
C THR A 216 1.52 18.08 -17.76
N LEU A 217 2.23 17.17 -17.10
CA LEU A 217 2.31 15.75 -17.50
C LEU A 217 1.24 14.89 -16.84
N ILE A 218 0.51 15.41 -15.84
CA ILE A 218 -0.55 14.67 -15.17
C ILE A 218 -1.79 14.69 -16.07
N PRO A 219 -2.25 13.54 -16.59
CA PRO A 219 -3.44 13.47 -17.41
C PRO A 219 -4.68 13.75 -16.57
N MET A 220 -5.68 14.36 -17.22
CA MET A 220 -7.00 14.53 -16.62
C MET A 220 -7.65 13.17 -16.33
N PRO A 221 -8.47 13.05 -15.28
CA PRO A 221 -9.30 11.88 -15.04
C PRO A 221 -10.09 11.48 -16.30
N SER A 222 -10.02 10.21 -16.66
CA SER A 222 -10.71 9.71 -17.85
C SER A 222 -11.30 8.32 -17.62
N GLN A 223 -12.19 7.92 -18.52
CA GLN A 223 -12.77 6.59 -18.50
C GLN A 223 -11.68 5.52 -18.64
N LEU A 224 -11.82 4.46 -17.85
CA LEU A 224 -10.92 3.32 -17.87
C LEU A 224 -11.06 2.57 -19.20
N ASN A 225 -9.96 2.47 -19.94
CA ASN A 225 -9.80 1.66 -21.15
C ASN A 225 -8.29 1.47 -21.42
N THR A 226 -7.94 0.68 -22.44
CA THR A 226 -6.53 0.41 -22.79
C THR A 226 -5.74 1.68 -23.14
N THR A 227 -6.34 2.62 -23.86
CA THR A 227 -5.71 3.89 -24.27
C THR A 227 -5.40 4.77 -23.06
N THR A 228 -6.36 4.93 -22.15
CA THR A 228 -6.19 5.65 -20.89
C THR A 228 -5.06 5.04 -20.06
N ILE A 229 -4.98 3.70 -19.97
CA ILE A 229 -3.89 3.00 -19.27
C ILE A 229 -2.53 3.25 -19.94
N GLN A 230 -2.46 3.22 -21.27
CA GLN A 230 -1.23 3.50 -22.01
C GLN A 230 -0.77 4.95 -21.78
N ASN A 231 -1.68 5.92 -21.87
CA ASN A 231 -1.41 7.33 -21.57
C ASN A 231 -0.90 7.50 -20.14
N ALA A 232 -1.47 6.76 -19.20
CA ALA A 232 -1.08 6.77 -17.81
C ALA A 232 0.36 6.24 -17.59
N ILE A 233 0.74 5.17 -18.28
CA ILE A 233 2.10 4.62 -18.26
C ILE A 233 3.11 5.61 -18.88
N MET A 234 2.75 6.26 -20.00
CA MET A 234 3.60 7.27 -20.63
C MET A 234 3.81 8.49 -19.71
N ALA A 235 2.75 8.97 -19.06
CA ALA A 235 2.82 10.05 -18.08
C ALA A 235 3.74 9.69 -16.91
N LEU A 236 3.66 8.46 -16.39
CA LEU A 236 4.56 7.97 -15.36
C LEU A 236 6.02 8.00 -15.80
N ALA A 237 6.33 7.50 -17.00
CA ALA A 237 7.69 7.50 -17.52
C ALA A 237 8.24 8.94 -17.69
N ALA A 238 7.41 9.85 -18.21
CA ALA A 238 7.77 11.24 -18.37
C ALA A 238 8.02 11.95 -17.03
N ILE A 239 7.11 11.77 -16.06
CA ILE A 239 7.26 12.37 -14.72
C ILE A 239 8.50 11.78 -14.04
N LYS A 240 8.71 10.45 -14.09
CA LYS A 240 9.89 9.77 -13.53
C LYS A 240 11.20 10.35 -14.08
N ALA A 241 11.27 10.68 -15.36
CA ALA A 241 12.46 11.31 -15.95
C ALA A 241 12.70 12.72 -15.40
N LYS A 242 11.63 13.45 -15.03
CA LYS A 242 11.68 14.83 -14.57
C LYS A 242 11.87 15.02 -13.07
N ILE A 243 11.63 14.01 -12.23
CA ILE A 243 11.71 14.16 -10.75
C ILE A 243 13.11 14.57 -10.24
N TYR A 244 14.15 14.42 -11.08
CA TYR A 244 15.53 14.80 -10.77
C TYR A 244 15.92 16.17 -11.32
N GLU A 245 15.06 16.82 -12.12
CA GLU A 245 15.31 18.15 -12.66
C GLU A 245 15.20 19.23 -11.56
N ALA A 246 15.82 20.39 -11.78
CA ALA A 246 15.96 21.45 -10.77
C ALA A 246 14.65 22.21 -10.48
N ASP A 247 13.67 22.12 -11.38
CA ASP A 247 12.34 22.73 -11.32
C ASP A 247 11.29 21.80 -10.67
N ALA A 248 11.63 20.53 -10.43
CA ALA A 248 10.82 19.66 -9.60
C ALA A 248 10.94 20.09 -8.13
N GLU A 249 9.83 20.01 -7.41
CA GLU A 249 9.76 20.21 -5.97
C GLU A 249 9.45 18.86 -5.32
N ILE A 250 10.36 18.43 -4.45
CA ILE A 250 10.29 17.12 -3.80
C ILE A 250 10.04 17.32 -2.31
N HIS A 251 8.89 16.83 -1.85
CA HIS A 251 8.45 16.88 -0.46
C HIS A 251 8.03 15.48 -0.03
N PRO A 252 8.93 14.69 0.58
CA PRO A 252 8.59 13.36 1.08
C PRO A 252 7.36 13.40 1.99
N ARG A 253 6.49 12.42 1.85
CA ARG A 253 5.23 12.29 2.62
C ARG A 253 5.04 10.86 3.08
N ILE A 254 4.19 10.66 4.07
CA ILE A 254 3.72 9.31 4.39
C ILE A 254 2.73 8.92 3.30
N ILE A 255 3.12 7.94 2.48
CA ILE A 255 2.36 7.51 1.29
C ILE A 255 1.54 6.25 1.54
N GLY A 256 1.90 5.49 2.58
CA GLY A 256 1.22 4.27 2.96
C GLY A 256 1.90 3.62 4.15
N PHE A 257 1.36 2.48 4.58
CA PHE A 257 1.94 1.67 5.64
C PHE A 257 1.75 0.18 5.35
N TYR A 258 2.51 -0.66 6.03
CA TYR A 258 2.29 -2.10 6.03
C TYR A 258 1.40 -2.47 7.20
N ASN A 259 0.20 -2.98 6.92
CA ASN A 259 -0.67 -3.50 7.95
C ASN A 259 -0.19 -4.89 8.37
N ASN A 260 0.39 -4.97 9.57
CA ASN A 260 0.82 -6.20 10.24
C ASN A 260 0.01 -6.52 11.51
N PHE A 261 -1.03 -5.75 11.78
CA PHE A 261 -1.84 -5.87 13.00
C PHE A 261 -3.29 -6.29 12.71
N GLY A 262 -3.65 -6.43 11.43
CA GLY A 262 -4.99 -6.81 10.99
C GLY A 262 -6.04 -5.76 11.33
N GLY A 263 -7.30 -6.21 11.42
CA GLY A 263 -8.43 -5.37 11.78
C GLY A 263 -9.04 -4.62 10.59
N GLY A 264 -10.35 -4.32 10.71
CA GLY A 264 -11.11 -3.67 9.63
C GLY A 264 -10.88 -2.16 9.52
N GLN A 265 -11.68 -1.52 8.68
CA GLN A 265 -11.53 -0.09 8.35
C GLN A 265 -11.53 0.86 9.56
N LYS A 266 -12.29 0.54 10.62
CA LYS A 266 -12.29 1.35 11.86
C LYS A 266 -10.90 1.42 12.52
N THR A 267 -10.18 0.30 12.49
CA THR A 267 -8.82 0.16 13.02
C THR A 267 -7.84 1.00 12.19
N ILE A 268 -7.92 0.89 10.86
CA ILE A 268 -7.11 1.67 9.93
C ILE A 268 -7.36 3.18 10.10
N ASN A 269 -8.62 3.62 10.17
CA ASN A 269 -8.95 5.03 10.35
C ASN A 269 -8.40 5.60 11.67
N ARG A 270 -8.41 4.82 12.75
CA ARG A 270 -7.80 5.23 14.03
C ARG A 270 -6.29 5.37 13.92
N LEU A 271 -5.61 4.47 13.22
CA LEU A 271 -4.19 4.60 12.94
C LEU A 271 -3.90 5.89 12.19
N ILE A 272 -4.66 6.18 11.13
CA ILE A 272 -4.50 7.41 10.32
C ILE A 272 -4.64 8.64 11.20
N SER A 273 -5.71 8.74 12.00
CA SER A 273 -5.92 9.85 12.93
C SER A 273 -4.77 9.99 13.94
N SER A 274 -4.27 8.86 14.44
CA SER A 274 -3.13 8.83 15.35
C SER A 274 -1.84 9.30 14.68
N VAL A 275 -1.57 8.90 13.44
CA VAL A 275 -0.40 9.35 12.66
C VAL A 275 -0.48 10.84 12.37
N LEU A 276 -1.67 11.36 12.04
CA LEU A 276 -1.90 12.80 11.87
C LEU A 276 -1.65 13.61 13.15
N SER A 277 -1.98 13.03 14.31
CA SER A 277 -1.71 13.65 15.61
C SER A 277 -0.26 13.49 16.09
N GLY A 278 0.44 12.48 15.57
CA GLY A 278 1.85 12.21 15.83
C GLY A 278 2.75 12.95 14.85
N SER A 279 4.01 13.18 15.23
CA SER A 279 5.00 13.74 14.31
C SER A 279 5.90 12.63 13.79
N VAL A 280 5.81 12.32 12.50
CA VAL A 280 6.80 11.45 11.82
C VAL A 280 7.90 12.34 11.24
N THR A 281 9.14 12.05 11.61
CA THR A 281 10.31 12.82 11.18
C THR A 281 11.01 12.14 10.00
N HIS A 282 11.27 12.90 8.95
CA HIS A 282 12.15 12.52 7.84
C HIS A 282 13.49 13.26 7.98
N VAL A 283 14.60 12.53 7.96
CA VAL A 283 15.93 13.11 8.19
C VAL A 283 16.68 13.19 6.87
N VAL A 284 17.16 14.40 6.54
CA VAL A 284 17.98 14.67 5.36
C VAL A 284 19.38 15.05 5.82
N ARG A 285 20.40 14.32 5.36
CA ARG A 285 21.80 14.60 5.69
C ARG A 285 22.46 15.38 4.54
N MET A 286 23.11 16.50 4.87
CA MET A 286 23.81 17.36 3.91
C MET A 286 25.24 16.95 3.63
#